data_AF-A0A8K0M3U2-F1
#
_entry.id   AF-A0A8K0M3U2-F1
#
_cell.length_a   1.000
_cell.length_b   1.000
_cell.length_c   1.000
_cell.angle_alpha   90.00
_cell.angle_beta   90.00
_cell.angle_gamma   90.00
#
_symmetry.space_group_name_H-M   'P 1'
#
loop_
_entity.id
_entity.type
_entity.pdbx_description
1 polymer ?
#
loop_
_entity_poly.entity_id
_entity_poly.type
_entity_poly.pdbx_seq_one_letter_code
_entity_poly.pdbx_strand_id
1 'polypeptide(L)'
;QVISNLRHIRAIWLRLVRGNEEALQKFSTTDVKALELRCPRFSTHDETVIKRELDQKRLLSKFSPKERQAIWTELTAIDCIIPSLFTFFEDIKVLQSCAETMKHLILPIDKTFDRALRDSLTQGQMESEIEEAQIDLSIRQLWIYSMRNFRNLSQQPRRSIDKLLAKVPPEQADESKLARFAKLADQCGFHTPEI
;
A
#
# COMPACT_ATOMS: atom_id res chain seq x y z
N GLN A 1 -0.18 -2.23 9.39
CA GLN A 1 0.41 -2.12 8.03
C GLN A 1 1.33 -0.90 7.87
N VAL A 2 0.90 0.32 8.25
CA VAL A 2 1.68 1.58 8.08
C VAL A 2 3.11 1.51 8.65
N ILE A 3 3.26 1.09 9.92
CA ILE A 3 4.58 0.98 10.58
C ILE A 3 5.47 -0.05 9.87
N SER A 4 4.88 -1.14 9.36
CA SER A 4 5.63 -2.18 8.67
C SER A 4 6.21 -1.69 7.34
N ASN A 5 5.49 -0.82 6.61
CA ASN A 5 5.99 -0.24 5.36
C ASN A 5 7.16 0.72 5.64
N LEU A 6 7.05 1.60 6.65
CA LEU A 6 8.17 2.47 7.04
C LEU A 6 9.41 1.69 7.50
N ARG A 7 9.21 0.59 8.24
CA ARG A 7 10.31 -0.33 8.59
C ARG A 7 10.93 -0.98 7.36
N HIS A 8 10.12 -1.39 6.39
CA HIS A 8 10.59 -1.96 5.12
C HIS A 8 11.42 -0.94 4.32
N ILE A 9 10.94 0.31 4.20
CA ILE A 9 11.70 1.40 3.57
C ILE A 9 13.07 1.52 4.24
N ARG A 10 13.10 1.71 5.56
CA ARG A 10 14.35 1.85 6.31
C ARG A 10 15.28 0.63 6.08
N ALA A 11 14.74 -0.58 6.13
CA ALA A 11 15.52 -1.81 5.96
C ALA A 11 16.18 -1.89 4.57
N ILE A 12 15.47 -1.52 3.51
CA ILE A 12 16.02 -1.52 2.15
C ILE A 12 17.12 -0.47 2.01
N TRP A 13 16.88 0.77 2.43
CA TRP A 13 17.89 1.83 2.33
C TRP A 13 19.13 1.53 3.19
N LEU A 14 18.94 0.96 4.38
CA LEU A 14 20.04 0.55 5.24
C LEU A 14 20.84 -0.62 4.65
N ARG A 15 20.17 -1.55 3.96
CA ARG A 15 20.83 -2.64 3.24
C ARG A 15 21.75 -2.11 2.14
N LEU A 16 21.32 -1.08 1.39
CA LEU A 16 22.14 -0.47 0.33
C LEU A 16 23.51 0.01 0.84
N VAL A 17 23.54 0.52 2.07
CA VAL A 17 24.75 1.00 2.74
C VAL A 17 25.34 -0.02 3.72
N ARG A 18 24.94 -1.29 3.61
CA ARG A 18 25.43 -2.42 4.42
C ARG A 18 25.40 -2.15 5.93
N GLY A 19 24.33 -1.52 6.42
CA GLY A 19 24.15 -1.23 7.84
C GLY A 19 24.75 0.09 8.33
N ASN A 20 25.45 0.85 7.47
CA ASN A 20 26.01 2.14 7.89
C ASN A 20 24.93 3.24 7.94
N GLU A 21 24.42 3.53 9.14
CA GLU A 21 23.39 4.55 9.35
C GLU A 21 23.86 5.97 8.99
N GLU A 22 25.13 6.32 9.22
CA GLU A 22 25.66 7.64 8.88
C GLU A 22 25.67 7.86 7.36
N ALA A 23 25.94 6.79 6.60
CA ALA A 23 25.92 6.84 5.14
C ALA A 23 24.53 7.11 4.56
N LEU A 24 23.45 6.87 5.32
CA LEU A 24 22.10 7.21 4.86
C LEU A 24 21.93 8.71 4.62
N GLN A 25 22.63 9.55 5.38
CA GLN A 25 22.59 11.01 5.23
C GLN A 25 23.26 11.51 3.94
N LYS A 26 24.06 10.65 3.29
CA LYS A 26 24.71 10.96 2.02
C LYS A 26 23.76 10.85 0.82
N PHE A 27 22.63 10.14 0.94
CA PHE A 27 21.64 10.13 -0.14
C PHE A 27 20.99 11.51 -0.28
N SER A 28 21.03 12.06 -1.49
CA SER A 28 20.27 13.26 -1.84
C SER A 28 18.86 12.93 -2.30
N THR A 29 17.98 13.93 -2.34
CA THR A 29 16.64 13.80 -2.92
C THR A 29 16.70 13.31 -4.36
N THR A 30 17.69 13.76 -5.15
CA THR A 30 17.90 13.32 -6.52
C THR A 30 18.25 11.82 -6.58
N ASP A 31 19.07 11.35 -5.66
CA ASP A 31 19.42 9.92 -5.58
C ASP A 31 18.18 9.08 -5.26
N VAL A 32 17.39 9.51 -4.27
CA VAL A 32 16.14 8.83 -3.91
C VAL A 32 15.17 8.80 -5.08
N LYS A 33 15.00 9.93 -5.79
CA LYS A 33 14.10 10.02 -6.95
C LYS A 33 14.53 9.16 -8.14
N ALA A 34 15.83 9.01 -8.36
CA ALA A 34 16.33 8.17 -9.44
C ALA A 34 16.22 6.67 -9.12
N LEU A 35 16.28 6.31 -7.83
CA LEU A 35 16.24 4.92 -7.38
C LEU A 35 14.82 4.43 -7.04
N GLU A 36 13.95 5.29 -6.51
CA GLU A 36 12.59 4.89 -6.15
C GLU A 36 11.83 4.33 -7.36
N LEU A 37 10.95 3.36 -7.11
CA LEU A 37 10.18 2.66 -8.15
C LEU A 37 11.01 1.84 -9.16
N ARG A 38 12.29 1.61 -8.90
CA ARG A 38 13.17 0.79 -9.74
C ARG A 38 13.40 -0.59 -9.14
N CYS A 39 13.60 -1.60 -9.99
CA CYS A 39 13.99 -2.95 -9.59
C CYS A 39 15.09 -3.49 -10.52
N PRO A 40 16.36 -3.09 -10.31
CA PRO A 40 17.48 -3.43 -11.20
C PRO A 40 17.70 -4.93 -11.37
N ARG A 41 17.32 -5.74 -10.37
CA ARG A 41 17.47 -7.20 -10.43
C ARG A 41 16.59 -7.86 -11.49
N PHE A 42 15.39 -7.33 -11.72
CA PHE A 42 14.40 -7.94 -12.62
C PHE A 42 14.10 -7.09 -13.86
N SER A 43 14.49 -5.82 -13.86
CA SER A 43 14.30 -4.89 -14.97
C SER A 43 15.65 -4.50 -15.57
N THR A 44 15.97 -5.05 -16.74
CA THR A 44 17.16 -4.66 -17.53
C THR A 44 17.14 -3.19 -17.92
N HIS A 45 15.95 -2.60 -18.09
CA HIS A 45 15.82 -1.16 -18.29
C HIS A 45 16.29 -0.38 -17.06
N ASP A 46 15.83 -0.75 -15.87
CA ASP A 46 16.24 -0.06 -14.63
C ASP A 46 17.72 -0.26 -14.35
N GLU A 47 18.22 -1.47 -14.57
CA GLU A 47 19.64 -1.81 -14.43
C GLU A 47 20.51 -0.91 -15.32
N THR A 48 20.21 -0.83 -16.61
CA THR A 48 20.99 -0.06 -17.57
C THR A 48 20.91 1.45 -17.32
N VAL A 49 19.74 1.97 -16.94
CA VAL A 49 19.55 3.38 -16.60
C VAL A 49 20.37 3.74 -15.36
N ILE A 50 20.25 2.99 -14.27
CA ILE A 50 20.96 3.28 -13.02
C ILE A 50 22.47 3.13 -13.22
N LYS A 51 22.91 2.09 -13.93
CA LYS A 51 24.35 1.86 -14.19
C LYS A 51 24.97 3.04 -14.95
N ARG A 52 24.30 3.51 -16.00
CA ARG A 52 24.74 4.68 -16.78
C ARG A 52 24.89 5.92 -15.91
N GLU A 53 23.92 6.21 -15.05
CA GLU A 53 23.96 7.40 -14.18
C GLU A 53 25.07 7.32 -13.12
N LEU A 54 25.37 6.11 -12.62
CA LEU A 54 26.50 5.87 -11.71
C LEU A 54 27.85 6.08 -12.40
N ASP A 55 28.00 5.58 -13.62
CA ASP A 55 29.24 5.70 -14.40
C ASP A 55 29.51 7.17 -14.78
N GLN A 56 28.46 7.93 -15.09
CA GLN A 56 28.51 9.37 -15.34
C GLN A 56 28.65 10.22 -14.06
N LYS A 57 28.69 9.60 -12.87
CA LYS A 57 28.76 10.25 -11.55
C LYS A 57 27.62 11.24 -11.28
N ARG A 58 26.48 11.08 -11.95
CA ARG A 58 25.26 11.88 -11.74
C ARG A 58 24.44 11.35 -10.58
N LEU A 59 24.58 10.05 -10.29
CA LEU A 59 23.97 9.37 -9.16
C LEU A 59 25.00 9.05 -8.07
N LEU A 60 24.60 9.17 -6.80
CA LEU A 60 25.42 8.90 -5.62
C LEU A 60 26.72 9.72 -5.59
N SER A 61 26.64 10.99 -5.99
CA SER A 61 27.82 11.88 -6.13
C SER A 61 28.57 12.10 -4.81
N LYS A 62 27.87 12.08 -3.66
CA LYS A 62 28.44 12.20 -2.31
C LYS A 62 29.16 10.93 -1.82
N PHE A 63 29.08 9.83 -2.56
CA PHE A 63 29.73 8.57 -2.23
C PHE A 63 31.03 8.39 -3.02
N SER A 64 32.03 7.81 -2.35
CA SER A 64 33.28 7.40 -2.99
C SER A 64 33.04 6.32 -4.06
N PRO A 65 33.96 6.13 -5.03
CA PRO A 65 33.82 5.09 -6.05
C PRO A 65 33.64 3.68 -5.46
N LYS A 66 34.33 3.38 -4.34
CA LYS A 66 34.22 2.09 -3.64
C LYS A 66 32.84 1.90 -3.00
N GLU A 67 32.31 2.95 -2.35
CA GLU A 67 30.95 2.92 -1.79
C GLU A 67 29.90 2.76 -2.88
N ARG A 68 30.02 3.49 -4.01
CA ARG A 68 29.09 3.35 -5.14
C ARG A 68 29.07 1.95 -5.72
N GLN A 69 30.23 1.32 -5.86
CA GLN A 69 30.29 -0.07 -6.33
C GLN A 69 29.65 -1.03 -5.33
N ALA A 70 29.82 -0.81 -4.02
CA ALA A 70 29.15 -1.61 -3.00
C ALA A 70 27.63 -1.44 -3.05
N ILE A 71 27.14 -0.20 -3.16
CA ILE A 71 25.70 0.11 -3.30
C ILE A 71 25.14 -0.53 -4.58
N TRP A 72 25.88 -0.49 -5.69
CA TRP A 72 25.48 -1.15 -6.93
C TRP A 72 25.28 -2.67 -6.77
N THR A 73 26.19 -3.34 -6.06
CA THR A 73 26.04 -4.76 -5.74
C THR A 73 24.77 -5.03 -4.91
N GLU A 74 24.44 -4.17 -3.94
CA GLU A 74 23.21 -4.32 -3.17
C GLU A 74 21.95 -4.04 -4.02
N LEU A 75 21.98 -3.00 -4.86
CA LEU A 75 20.88 -2.63 -5.76
C LEU A 75 20.49 -3.77 -6.72
N THR A 76 21.48 -4.49 -7.23
CA THR A 76 21.27 -5.65 -8.12
C THR A 76 20.91 -6.93 -7.38
N ALA A 77 21.13 -6.98 -6.06
CA ALA A 77 20.74 -8.11 -5.21
C ALA A 77 19.32 -7.98 -4.62
N ILE A 78 18.77 -6.76 -4.54
CA ILE A 78 17.41 -6.51 -4.04
C ILE A 78 16.39 -7.03 -5.05
N ASP A 79 15.45 -7.84 -4.56
CA ASP A 79 14.37 -8.51 -5.30
C ASP A 79 13.02 -7.82 -5.18
N CYS A 80 13.03 -6.56 -4.76
CA CYS A 80 11.83 -5.74 -4.69
C CYS A 80 12.03 -4.42 -5.44
N ILE A 81 10.92 -3.74 -5.67
CA ILE A 81 10.94 -2.33 -6.06
C ILE A 81 11.56 -1.55 -4.91
N ILE A 82 12.48 -0.65 -5.20
CA ILE A 82 13.10 0.22 -4.19
C ILE A 82 12.02 1.16 -3.64
N PRO A 83 11.65 1.04 -2.36
CA PRO A 83 10.56 1.80 -1.78
C PRO A 83 11.06 3.17 -1.31
N SER A 84 10.16 4.14 -1.20
CA SER A 84 10.46 5.46 -0.66
C SER A 84 9.24 6.03 0.07
N LEU A 85 9.39 7.21 0.68
CA LEU A 85 8.23 7.90 1.24
C LEU A 85 7.20 8.23 0.16
N PHE A 86 7.62 8.50 -1.08
CA PHE A 86 6.69 8.68 -2.19
C PHE A 86 5.86 7.42 -2.43
N THR A 87 6.50 6.24 -2.55
CA THR A 87 5.77 4.98 -2.77
C THR A 87 4.85 4.67 -1.59
N PHE A 88 5.27 4.97 -0.36
CA PHE A 88 4.42 4.84 0.82
C PHE A 88 3.15 5.71 0.75
N PHE A 89 3.26 6.97 0.32
CA PHE A 89 2.09 7.81 0.16
C PHE A 89 1.17 7.33 -0.97
N GLU A 90 1.73 6.81 -2.07
CA GLU A 90 0.95 6.17 -3.12
C GLU A 90 0.22 4.91 -2.61
N ASP A 91 0.89 4.08 -1.83
CA ASP A 91 0.28 2.91 -1.18
C ASP A 91 -0.86 3.34 -0.25
N ILE A 92 -0.68 4.40 0.55
CA ILE A 92 -1.73 4.95 1.41
C ILE A 92 -2.93 5.42 0.60
N LYS A 93 -2.75 6.09 -0.55
CA LYS A 93 -3.86 6.52 -1.40
C LYS A 93 -4.70 5.34 -1.87
N VAL A 94 -4.04 4.25 -2.27
CA VAL A 94 -4.72 3.00 -2.67
C VAL A 94 -5.48 2.40 -1.48
N LEU A 95 -4.85 2.35 -0.31
CA LEU A 95 -5.50 1.83 0.91
C LEU A 95 -6.69 2.69 1.33
N GLN A 96 -6.60 4.01 1.22
CA GLN A 96 -7.72 4.92 1.49
C GLN A 96 -8.88 4.66 0.55
N SER A 97 -8.63 4.49 -0.76
CA SER A 97 -9.69 4.14 -1.72
C SER A 97 -10.40 2.85 -1.35
N CYS A 98 -9.64 1.82 -0.94
CA CYS A 98 -10.22 0.55 -0.52
C CYS A 98 -11.04 0.69 0.77
N ALA A 99 -10.53 1.47 1.74
CA ALA A 99 -11.23 1.73 3.00
C ALA A 99 -12.58 2.41 2.78
N GLU A 100 -12.65 3.40 1.88
CA GLU A 100 -13.93 4.05 1.55
C GLU A 100 -14.93 3.06 0.94
N THR A 101 -14.49 2.17 0.04
CA THR A 101 -15.38 1.10 -0.47
C THR A 101 -15.86 0.17 0.64
N MET A 102 -15.00 -0.23 1.57
CA MET A 102 -15.38 -1.09 2.68
C MET A 102 -16.34 -0.38 3.66
N LYS A 103 -16.16 0.93 3.90
CA LYS A 103 -17.09 1.71 4.73
C LYS A 103 -18.50 1.70 4.16
N HIS A 104 -18.64 1.79 2.83
CA HIS A 104 -19.96 1.73 2.18
C HIS A 104 -20.70 0.40 2.40
N LEU A 105 -20.00 -0.70 2.72
CA LEU A 105 -20.63 -1.99 2.97
C LEU A 105 -20.76 -2.36 4.45
N ILE A 106 -19.90 -1.81 5.33
CA ILE A 106 -19.70 -2.39 6.67
C ILE A 106 -20.05 -1.40 7.80
N LEU A 107 -20.35 -0.13 7.52
CA LEU A 107 -20.34 0.90 8.57
C LEU A 107 -21.57 1.84 8.59
N PRO A 108 -22.22 1.96 9.77
CA PRO A 108 -22.78 3.22 10.22
C PRO A 108 -21.65 4.21 10.62
N ILE A 109 -21.87 5.49 10.37
CA ILE A 109 -20.89 6.58 10.15
C ILE A 109 -19.98 6.92 11.37
N ASP A 110 -20.18 6.30 12.53
CA ASP A 110 -19.81 6.81 13.85
C ASP A 110 -18.76 5.99 14.65
N LYS A 111 -18.19 4.91 14.08
CA LYS A 111 -17.12 4.10 14.71
C LYS A 111 -15.80 4.14 13.94
N THR A 112 -14.68 3.90 14.63
CA THR A 112 -13.39 3.66 13.95
C THR A 112 -13.49 2.42 13.08
N PHE A 113 -12.94 2.47 11.87
CA PHE A 113 -13.08 1.43 10.85
C PHE A 113 -12.75 0.02 11.36
N ASP A 114 -11.66 -0.12 12.12
CA ASP A 114 -11.23 -1.38 12.72
C ASP A 114 -12.22 -1.91 13.78
N ARG A 115 -12.74 -1.01 14.63
CA ARG A 115 -13.71 -1.37 15.67
C ARG A 115 -15.04 -1.78 15.05
N ALA A 116 -15.50 -1.09 14.01
CA ALA A 116 -16.74 -1.45 13.35
C ALA A 116 -16.67 -2.77 12.60
N LEU A 117 -15.55 -3.04 11.91
CA LEU A 117 -15.29 -4.35 11.29
C LEU A 117 -15.35 -5.46 12.34
N ARG A 118 -14.65 -5.28 13.47
CA ARG A 118 -14.66 -6.26 14.57
C ARG A 118 -16.06 -6.42 15.17
N ASP A 119 -16.75 -5.32 15.44
CA ASP A 119 -18.12 -5.33 15.99
C ASP A 119 -19.11 -6.04 15.02
N SER A 120 -18.98 -5.85 13.71
CA SER A 120 -19.85 -6.52 12.72
C SER A 120 -19.58 -8.03 12.54
N LEU A 121 -18.42 -8.52 13.00
CA LEU A 121 -18.11 -9.95 13.08
C LEU A 121 -18.65 -10.58 14.37
N THR A 122 -18.73 -9.80 15.44
CA THR A 122 -19.19 -10.28 16.76
C THR A 122 -20.69 -10.10 16.99
N GLN A 123 -21.35 -9.22 16.22
CA GLN A 123 -22.81 -9.08 16.23
C GLN A 123 -23.48 -10.32 15.61
N GLY A 124 -23.76 -11.32 16.46
CA GLY A 124 -24.54 -12.51 16.11
C GLY A 124 -24.00 -13.83 16.67
N GLN A 125 -22.77 -13.85 17.21
CA GLN A 125 -22.16 -15.05 17.79
C GLN A 125 -21.70 -14.76 19.22
N MET A 126 -21.84 -15.72 20.14
CA MET A 126 -21.28 -15.59 21.49
C MET A 126 -19.79 -15.31 21.38
N GLU A 127 -19.30 -14.26 22.05
CA GLU A 127 -17.92 -13.74 22.05
C GLU A 127 -16.80 -14.78 22.33
N SER A 128 -17.15 -16.04 22.59
CA SER A 128 -16.26 -17.10 23.07
C SER A 128 -15.74 -18.06 21.99
N GLU A 129 -16.18 -17.97 20.72
CA GLU A 129 -15.81 -18.96 19.68
C GLU A 129 -15.00 -18.40 18.49
N ILE A 130 -14.95 -17.08 18.27
CA ILE A 130 -14.17 -16.53 17.15
C ILE A 130 -12.75 -16.24 17.62
N GLU A 131 -11.78 -17.02 17.14
CA GLU A 131 -10.37 -16.74 17.37
C GLU A 131 -9.98 -15.39 16.72
N GLU A 132 -9.18 -14.57 17.41
CA GLU A 132 -8.60 -13.32 16.85
C GLU A 132 -7.93 -13.55 15.49
N ALA A 133 -7.34 -14.73 15.28
CA ALA A 133 -6.76 -15.12 13.99
C ALA A 133 -7.80 -15.18 12.85
N GLN A 134 -9.02 -15.63 13.15
CA GLN A 134 -10.13 -15.69 12.18
C GLN A 134 -10.64 -14.29 11.83
N ILE A 135 -10.75 -13.40 12.82
CA ILE A 135 -11.09 -11.99 12.61
C ILE A 135 -10.05 -11.33 11.69
N ASP A 136 -8.77 -11.52 11.99
CA ASP A 136 -7.66 -10.99 11.19
C ASP A 136 -7.68 -11.51 9.74
N LEU A 137 -8.01 -12.80 9.54
CA LEU A 137 -8.13 -13.41 8.22
C LEU A 137 -9.31 -12.82 7.43
N SER A 138 -10.49 -12.71 8.05
CA SER A 138 -11.69 -12.12 7.44
C SER A 138 -11.44 -10.67 7.00
N ILE A 139 -10.82 -9.86 7.87
CA ILE A 139 -10.45 -8.47 7.53
C ILE A 139 -9.46 -8.44 6.35
N ARG A 140 -8.43 -9.29 6.36
CA ARG A 140 -7.45 -9.35 5.26
C ARG A 140 -8.08 -9.77 3.93
N GLN A 141 -9.05 -10.69 3.94
CA GLN A 141 -9.75 -11.12 2.74
C GLN A 141 -10.52 -9.96 2.09
N LEU A 142 -11.21 -9.14 2.89
CA LEU A 142 -11.90 -7.94 2.39
C LEU A 142 -10.92 -6.91 1.80
N TRP A 143 -9.79 -6.67 2.47
CA TRP A 143 -8.73 -5.80 1.94
C TRP A 143 -8.18 -6.32 0.61
N ILE A 144 -7.88 -7.61 0.50
CA ILE A 144 -7.35 -8.23 -0.73
C ILE A 144 -8.37 -8.11 -1.86
N TYR A 145 -9.64 -8.43 -1.60
CA TYR A 145 -10.68 -8.28 -2.61
C TYR A 145 -10.81 -6.83 -3.05
N SER A 146 -10.79 -5.89 -2.11
CA SER A 146 -10.91 -4.46 -2.41
C SER A 146 -9.75 -3.97 -3.26
N MET A 147 -8.51 -4.31 -2.91
CA MET A 147 -7.32 -3.94 -3.67
C MET A 147 -7.30 -4.55 -5.09
N ARG A 148 -7.93 -5.71 -5.30
CA ARG A 148 -8.03 -6.34 -6.63
C ARG A 148 -9.10 -5.69 -7.51
N ASN A 149 -10.23 -5.30 -6.92
CA ASN A 149 -11.43 -4.92 -7.66
C ASN A 149 -11.68 -3.42 -7.73
N PHE A 150 -11.14 -2.64 -6.78
CA PHE A 150 -11.48 -1.23 -6.56
C PHE A 150 -10.27 -0.28 -6.62
N ARG A 151 -9.08 -0.78 -7.04
CA ARG A 151 -7.81 -0.02 -7.09
C ARG A 151 -7.88 1.31 -7.88
N ASN A 152 -8.83 1.44 -8.81
CA ASN A 152 -8.95 2.58 -9.72
C ASN A 152 -10.16 3.49 -9.43
N LEU A 153 -11.01 3.20 -8.43
CA LEU A 153 -12.21 4.00 -8.18
C LEU A 153 -11.89 5.43 -7.68
N SER A 154 -10.71 5.67 -7.10
CA SER A 154 -10.30 6.98 -6.59
C SER A 154 -9.69 7.94 -7.62
N GLN A 155 -9.59 7.57 -8.90
CA GLN A 155 -9.14 8.53 -9.93
C GLN A 155 -10.22 9.53 -10.30
N GLN A 156 -11.46 9.36 -9.84
CA GLN A 156 -12.47 10.40 -9.99
C GLN A 156 -12.16 11.59 -9.07
N PRO A 157 -12.17 12.82 -9.58
CA PRO A 157 -11.91 14.01 -8.77
C PRO A 157 -12.89 14.06 -7.61
N ARG A 158 -12.37 14.15 -6.38
CA ARG A 158 -13.15 14.31 -5.15
C ARG A 158 -14.07 15.53 -5.30
N ARG A 159 -15.33 15.29 -5.65
CA ARG A 159 -16.36 16.32 -5.58
C ARG A 159 -16.57 16.64 -4.10
N SER A 160 -16.55 17.92 -3.77
CA SER A 160 -16.74 18.46 -2.43
C SER A 160 -17.91 17.78 -1.72
N ILE A 161 -17.68 17.41 -0.46
CA ILE A 161 -18.62 16.73 0.46
C ILE A 161 -20.00 17.43 0.48
N ASP A 162 -20.05 18.74 0.25
CA ASP A 162 -21.28 19.55 0.23
C ASP A 162 -22.23 19.28 -0.95
N LYS A 163 -21.85 18.44 -1.93
CA LYS A 163 -22.72 18.07 -3.07
C LYS A 163 -23.28 16.63 -2.98
N LEU A 164 -23.17 15.97 -1.84
CA LEU A 164 -23.68 14.60 -1.63
C LEU A 164 -25.22 14.48 -1.55
N LEU A 165 -25.97 15.58 -1.70
CA LEU A 165 -27.44 15.55 -1.68
C LEU A 165 -28.11 15.46 -3.06
N ALA A 166 -27.37 15.31 -4.15
CA ALA A 166 -27.95 15.05 -5.45
C ALA A 166 -27.40 13.76 -6.06
N LYS A 167 -28.26 12.74 -6.11
CA LYS A 167 -28.08 11.48 -6.84
C LYS A 167 -27.39 11.71 -8.19
N VAL A 168 -26.11 11.36 -8.28
CA VAL A 168 -25.46 11.03 -9.54
C VAL A 168 -25.00 9.59 -9.36
N PRO A 169 -25.43 8.64 -10.20
CA PRO A 169 -24.99 7.25 -10.08
C PRO A 169 -23.46 7.25 -10.17
N PRO A 170 -22.73 6.61 -9.24
CA PRO A 170 -21.30 6.42 -9.42
C PRO A 170 -21.15 5.75 -10.78
N GLU A 171 -20.31 6.33 -11.65
CA GLU A 171 -19.91 5.75 -12.93
C GLU A 171 -19.62 4.27 -12.69
N GLN A 172 -20.56 3.43 -13.12
CA GLN A 172 -20.82 2.05 -12.68
C GLN A 172 -19.73 1.48 -11.76
N ALA A 173 -19.89 1.67 -10.44
CA ALA A 173 -19.34 0.69 -9.52
C ALA A 173 -19.97 -0.64 -9.96
N ASP A 174 -19.18 -1.48 -10.62
CA ASP A 174 -19.64 -2.72 -11.25
C ASP A 174 -20.50 -3.47 -10.22
N GLU A 175 -21.82 -3.43 -10.41
CA GLU A 175 -22.79 -3.96 -9.44
C GLU A 175 -22.51 -5.44 -9.17
N SER A 176 -21.95 -6.15 -10.15
CA SER A 176 -21.48 -7.52 -10.00
C SER A 176 -20.30 -7.63 -9.03
N LYS A 177 -19.37 -6.67 -9.03
CA LYS A 177 -18.25 -6.64 -8.07
C LYS A 177 -18.71 -6.27 -6.67
N LEU A 178 -19.69 -5.37 -6.54
CA LEU A 178 -20.29 -5.01 -5.24
C LEU A 178 -21.10 -6.17 -4.65
N ALA A 179 -21.95 -6.82 -5.45
CA ALA A 179 -22.72 -7.99 -5.00
C ALA A 179 -21.81 -9.16 -4.58
N ARG A 180 -20.74 -9.42 -5.33
CA ARG A 180 -19.72 -10.41 -4.95
C ARG A 180 -18.96 -10.00 -3.68
N PHE A 181 -18.76 -8.69 -3.48
CA PHE A 181 -18.10 -8.20 -2.29
C PHE A 181 -18.97 -8.35 -1.04
N ALA A 182 -20.26 -8.02 -1.13
CA ALA A 182 -21.25 -8.26 -0.08
C ALA A 182 -21.33 -9.76 0.26
N LYS A 183 -21.42 -10.63 -0.76
CA LYS A 183 -21.40 -12.09 -0.57
C LYS A 183 -20.13 -12.57 0.13
N LEU A 184 -18.97 -12.01 -0.22
CA LEU A 184 -17.71 -12.34 0.46
C LEU A 184 -17.75 -11.89 1.93
N ALA A 185 -18.28 -10.70 2.21
CA ALA A 185 -18.42 -10.18 3.56
C ALA A 185 -19.34 -11.07 4.41
N ASP A 186 -20.50 -11.47 3.89
CA ASP A 186 -21.39 -12.46 4.54
C ASP A 186 -20.66 -13.78 4.85
N GLN A 187 -19.94 -14.34 3.87
CA GLN A 187 -19.13 -15.57 4.05
C GLN A 187 -18.01 -15.43 5.10
N CYS A 188 -17.48 -14.23 5.26
CA CYS A 188 -16.46 -13.91 6.27
C CYS A 188 -17.06 -13.65 7.65
N GLY A 189 -18.40 -13.66 7.79
CA GLY A 189 -19.13 -13.46 9.03
C GLY A 189 -19.53 -12.01 9.32
N PHE A 190 -19.43 -11.09 8.35
CA PHE A 190 -19.83 -9.70 8.54
C PHE A 190 -21.35 -9.55 8.35
N HIS A 191 -22.04 -9.05 9.36
CA HIS A 191 -23.49 -8.88 9.33
C HIS A 191 -23.83 -7.38 9.42
N THR A 192 -24.21 -6.77 8.29
CA THR A 192 -24.65 -5.37 8.23
C THR A 192 -25.89 -5.25 7.33
N PRO A 193 -26.72 -4.21 7.51
CA PRO A 193 -27.91 -3.99 6.68
C PRO A 193 -27.63 -3.85 5.18
N GLU A 194 -26.40 -3.48 4.81
CA GLU A 194 -25.96 -3.28 3.43
C GLU A 194 -25.43 -4.56 2.74
N ILE A 195 -25.30 -5.67 3.48
CA ILE A 195 -24.90 -7.01 3.00
C ILE A 195 -26.16 -7.87 2.78
#